data_AF-A0A392UJE5-F1
#
_entry.id   AF-A0A392UJE5-F1
#
_cell.length_a   1.000
_cell.length_b   1.000
_cell.length_c   1.000
_cell.angle_alpha   90.00
_cell.angle_beta   90.00
_cell.angle_gamma   90.00
#
_symmetry.space_group_name_H-M   'P 1'
#
loop_
_entity.id
_entity.type
_entity.pdbx_description
1 polymer ?
#
loop_
_entity_poly.entity_id
_entity_poly.type
_entity_poly.pdbx_seq_one_letter_code
_entity_poly.pdbx_strand_id
1 'polypeptide(L)' 'MLLCLSDQEANRVLEEDHSGSCGSHIGARSLVGKIIRAGFYWPNLYDNAARY' A
#
# COMPACT_ATOMS: atom_id res chain seq x y z
N MET A 1 13.16 7.82 7.35
CA MET A 1 13.40 6.39 7.62
C MET A 1 12.10 5.67 7.32
N LEU A 2 12.12 4.60 6.52
CA LEU A 2 10.94 3.80 6.21
C LEU A 2 10.97 2.54 7.07
N LEU A 3 9.82 2.15 7.62
CA LEU A 3 9.63 0.89 8.32
C LEU A 3 9.37 -0.20 7.28
N CYS A 4 10.23 -1.21 7.27
CA CYS A 4 10.00 -2.40 6.47
C CYS A 4 8.92 -3.25 7.14
N LEU A 5 7.82 -3.49 6.42
CA LEU A 5 6.74 -4.34 6.88
C LEU A 5 6.97 -5.79 6.43
N SER A 6 6.49 -6.74 7.25
CA SER A 6 6.32 -8.12 6.84
C SER A 6 5.16 -8.27 5.85
N ASP A 7 5.09 -9.39 5.14
CA ASP A 7 4.01 -9.65 4.18
C ASP A 7 2.61 -9.56 4.82
N GLN A 8 2.47 -9.98 6.09
CA GLN A 8 1.20 -9.93 6.80
C GLN A 8 0.78 -8.48 7.11
N GLU A 9 1.72 -7.63 7.53
CA GLU A 9 1.47 -6.22 7.81
C GLU A 9 1.20 -5.45 6.52
N ALA A 10 1.95 -5.73 5.45
CA ALA A 10 1.76 -5.15 4.12
C ALA A 10 0.35 -5.42 3.57
N ASN A 11 -0.13 -6.67 3.66
CA ASN A 11 -1.48 -7.02 3.21
C ASN A 11 -2.57 -6.27 3.98
N ARG A 12 -2.42 -6.10 5.30
CA ARG A 12 -3.38 -5.31 6.09
C ARG A 12 -3.42 -3.85 5.66
N VAL A 13 -2.26 -3.23 5.46
CA VAL A 13 -2.18 -1.83 5.00
C VAL A 13 -2.82 -1.66 3.62
N LEU A 14 -2.61 -2.62 2.71
CA LEU A 14 -3.24 -2.60 1.40
C LEU A 14 -4.76 -2.78 1.48
N GLU A 15 -5.25 -3.74 2.28
CA GLU A 15 -6.68 -3.98 2.48
C GLU A 15 -7.39 -2.75 3.07
N GLU A 16 -6.78 -2.09 4.05
CA GLU A 16 -7.31 -0.87 4.67
C GLU A 16 -7.38 0.32 3.71
N ASP A 17 -6.32 0.58 2.91
CA ASP A 17 -6.33 1.70 1.94
C ASP A 17 -7.22 1.40 0.72
N HIS A 18 -7.42 0.13 0.36
CA HIS A 18 -8.36 -0.28 -0.71
C HIS A 18 -9.82 -0.33 -0.28
N SER A 19 -10.10 -0.72 0.96
CA SER A 19 -11.48 -0.83 1.47
C SER A 19 -12.07 0.51 1.95
N GLY A 20 -11.33 1.61 1.76
CA GLY A 20 -11.75 2.97 2.12
C GLY A 20 -12.96 3.49 1.31
N SER A 21 -13.68 4.43 1.93
CA SER A 21 -14.95 4.99 1.45
C SER A 21 -14.86 5.60 0.04
N CYS A 22 -15.76 5.14 -0.83
CA CYS A 22 -15.85 5.41 -2.27
C CYS A 22 -14.64 4.90 -3.06
N GLY A 23 -14.84 3.79 -3.78
CA GLY A 23 -13.91 3.14 -4.71
C GLY A 23 -13.40 4.04 -5.85
N SER A 24 -12.71 5.10 -5.48
CA SER A 24 -11.77 5.80 -6.33
C SER A 24 -10.65 4.82 -6.52
N HIS A 25 -10.55 4.25 -7.72
CA HIS A 25 -9.52 3.29 -8.10
C HIS A 25 -8.16 4.01 -8.02
N ILE A 26 -7.58 4.08 -6.81
CA ILE A 26 -6.32 4.77 -6.55
C ILE A 26 -5.27 3.94 -7.27
N GLY A 27 -4.84 4.38 -8.46
CA GLY A 27 -3.87 3.61 -9.23
C GLY A 27 -2.61 3.30 -8.40
N ALA A 28 -1.98 2.15 -8.66
CA ALA A 28 -0.87 1.60 -7.90
C ALA A 28 0.19 2.64 -7.49
N ARG A 29 0.55 3.55 -8.41
CA ARG A 29 1.53 4.63 -8.14
C ARG A 29 1.10 5.58 -7.02
N SER A 30 -0.18 5.95 -6.99
CA SER A 30 -0.75 6.83 -5.97
C SER A 30 -0.82 6.12 -4.61
N LEU A 31 -1.18 4.83 -4.60
CA LEU A 31 -1.20 3.97 -3.40
C LEU A 31 0.21 3.81 -2.81
N VAL A 32 1.19 3.42 -3.63
CA VAL A 32 2.61 3.36 -3.25
C VAL A 32 3.07 4.70 -2.66
N GLY A 33 2.71 5.80 -3.30
CA GLY A 33 3.05 7.14 -2.83
C GLY A 33 2.47 7.45 -1.44
N LYS A 34 1.24 7.05 -1.15
CA LYS A 34 0.65 7.19 0.19
C LYS A 34 1.39 6.37 1.23
N ILE A 35 1.68 5.11 0.92
CA ILE A 35 2.34 4.15 1.83
C ILE A 35 3.75 4.65 2.20
N ILE A 36 4.52 5.10 1.21
CA ILE A 36 5.85 5.69 1.44
C ILE A 36 5.76 6.98 2.27
N ARG A 37 4.76 7.83 2.03
CA ARG A 37 4.53 9.05 2.85
C ARG A 37 4.11 8.73 4.29
N ALA A 38 3.40 7.61 4.50
CA ALA A 38 3.08 7.10 5.83
C ALA A 38 4.29 6.47 6.54
N GLY A 39 5.42 6.31 5.84
CA GLY A 39 6.65 5.80 6.41
C GLY A 39 6.81 4.29 6.28
N PHE A 40 6.01 3.62 5.45
CA PHE A 40 6.07 2.17 5.26
C PHE A 40 6.72 1.78 3.94
N TYR A 41 7.34 0.60 3.90
CA TYR A 41 7.93 0.01 2.71
C TYR A 41 7.96 -1.51 2.80
N TRP A 42 7.95 -2.19 1.66
CA TRP A 42 8.35 -3.59 1.53
C TRP A 42 8.82 -3.86 0.10
N PRO A 43 9.65 -4.88 -0.15
CA PRO A 43 10.29 -5.10 -1.46
C PRO A 43 9.32 -5.20 -2.64
N ASN A 44 8.12 -5.74 -2.41
CA ASN A 44 7.12 -6.01 -3.46
C ASN A 44 5.95 -4.99 -3.44
N LEU A 45 6.15 -3.82 -2.82
CA LEU A 45 5.12 -2.80 -2.63
C LEU A 45 4.41 -2.40 -3.93
N TYR A 46 5.16 -2.16 -5.00
CA TYR A 46 4.57 -1.77 -6.27
C TYR A 46 3.74 -2.90 -6.89
N ASP A 47 4.26 -4.13 -6.88
CA ASP A 47 3.56 -5.29 -7.43
C ASP A 47 2.32 -5.64 -6.63
N ASN A 48 2.35 -5.49 -5.30
CA ASN A 48 1.17 -5.70 -4.47
C ASN A 48 0.13 -4.59 -4.72
N ALA A 49 0.56 -3.33 -4.79
CA ALA A 49 -0.32 -2.21 -5.10
C ALA A 49 -0.91 -2.25 -6.53
N ALA A 50 -0.27 -2.95 -7.47
CA ALA A 50 -0.75 -3.09 -8.85
C ALA A 50 -1.68 -4.29 -9.08
N ARG A 51 -1.70 -5.24 -8.14
CA ARG A 51 -2.54 -6.45 -8.20
C ARG A 51 -3.86 -6.29 -7.46
N TYR A 52 -3.92 -5.30 -6.59
CA TYR A 52 -5.10 -4.90 -5.84
C TYR A 52 -5.90 -3.88 -6.63
#